data_AF-A0A7Z0V0F1-F1
#
_entry.id   AF-A0A7Z0V0F1-F1
#
_cell.length_a   1.000
_cell.length_b   1.000
_cell.length_c   1.000
_cell.angle_alpha   90.00
_cell.angle_beta   90.00
_cell.angle_gamma   90.00
#
_symmetry.space_group_name_H-M   'P 1'
#
loop_
_entity.id
_entity.type
_entity.pdbx_description
1 polymer ?
#
loop_
_entity_poly.entity_id
_entity_poly.type
_entity_poly.pdbx_seq_one_letter_code
_entity_poly.pdbx_strand_id
1 'polypeptide(L)'
;MNNKAVKENFFDVISQEFFVDERRFNKGIRLTENLFHLFYDFDHVASNLSQETESRWHLVEKAWELGISRNLIDVEYDKISDLLFIKDDKYKRINITSSRSALNGYRKGRCFYCARDTSILPGSDELVDVDHFFPHILKPDVAKVGCRRSCQY
;
A
#
# COMPACT_ATOMS: atom_id res chain seq x y z
N MET A 1 -29.12 29.86 12.65
CA MET A 1 -28.56 29.22 11.44
C MET A 1 -27.34 28.42 11.87
N ASN A 2 -27.48 27.09 11.86
CA ASN A 2 -26.50 26.14 12.38
C ASN A 2 -25.42 25.88 11.33
N ASN A 3 -24.22 26.43 11.52
CA ASN A 3 -23.05 26.05 10.75
C ASN A 3 -22.46 24.76 11.34
N LYS A 4 -23.05 23.60 11.00
CA LYS A 4 -22.31 22.34 11.09
C LYS A 4 -21.24 22.38 10.02
N ALA A 5 -20.05 22.82 10.43
CA ALA A 5 -18.83 22.48 9.71
C ALA A 5 -18.77 20.96 9.63
N VAL A 6 -19.00 20.42 8.43
CA VAL A 6 -18.72 19.02 8.12
C VAL A 6 -17.22 18.86 8.31
N LYS A 7 -16.82 18.32 9.46
CA LYS A 7 -15.49 17.76 9.65
C LYS A 7 -15.45 16.51 8.79
N GLU A 8 -15.02 16.65 7.54
CA GLU A 8 -14.55 15.52 6.75
C GLU A 8 -13.28 15.01 7.43
N ASN A 9 -13.43 14.03 8.32
CA ASN A 9 -12.30 13.31 8.86
C ASN A 9 -11.69 12.52 7.69
N PHE A 10 -10.45 12.83 7.34
CA PHE A 10 -9.67 12.20 6.26
C PHE A 10 -9.33 10.71 6.54
N PHE A 11 -9.82 10.16 7.64
CA PHE A 11 -9.74 8.74 7.96
C PHE A 11 -11.14 8.17 7.93
N ASP A 12 -11.37 7.20 7.04
CA ASP A 12 -12.54 6.34 7.13
C ASP A 12 -12.51 5.70 8.53
N VAL A 13 -13.42 6.13 9.40
CA VAL A 13 -13.55 5.51 10.71
C VAL A 13 -14.14 4.13 10.48
N ILE A 14 -13.30 3.10 10.60
CA ILE A 14 -13.76 1.71 10.59
C ILE A 14 -14.50 1.48 11.90
N SER A 15 -15.82 1.34 11.83
CA SER A 15 -16.68 1.14 13.00
C SER A 15 -16.69 -0.30 13.51
N GLN A 16 -16.05 -1.23 12.80
CA GLN A 16 -15.98 -2.64 13.16
C GLN A 16 -14.64 -2.98 13.83
N GLU A 17 -14.70 -3.75 14.91
CA GLU A 17 -13.52 -4.35 15.53
C GLU A 17 -13.24 -5.69 14.85
N PHE A 18 -12.02 -5.91 14.37
CA PHE A 18 -11.61 -7.19 13.78
C PHE A 18 -10.92 -8.12 14.78
N PHE A 19 -10.36 -7.58 15.85
CA PHE A 19 -9.72 -8.32 16.91
C PHE A 19 -9.92 -7.62 18.26
N VAL A 20 -9.86 -8.41 19.34
CA VAL A 20 -9.81 -7.92 20.71
C VAL A 20 -8.41 -8.17 21.26
N ASP A 21 -7.76 -7.11 21.74
CA ASP A 21 -6.46 -7.19 22.39
C ASP A 21 -6.60 -7.65 23.85
N GLU A 22 -6.39 -8.93 24.09
CA GLU A 22 -6.46 -9.54 25.42
C GLU A 22 -5.06 -9.74 26.02
N ARG A 23 -4.00 -9.12 25.48
CA ARG A 23 -2.61 -9.35 25.93
C ARG A 23 -2.40 -9.06 27.41
N ARG A 24 -3.17 -8.12 27.96
CA ARG A 24 -3.12 -7.74 29.39
C ARG A 24 -3.74 -8.78 30.32
N PHE A 25 -4.77 -9.50 29.88
CA PHE A 25 -5.58 -10.38 30.73
C PHE A 25 -5.37 -11.86 30.40
N ASN A 26 -5.26 -12.21 29.12
CA ASN A 26 -5.14 -13.58 28.61
C ASN A 26 -3.89 -13.81 27.75
N LYS A 27 -2.96 -12.84 27.68
CA LYS A 27 -1.73 -12.91 26.85
C LYS A 27 -2.00 -13.29 25.39
N GLY A 28 -3.16 -12.91 24.84
CA GLY A 28 -3.60 -13.31 23.52
C GLY A 28 -4.27 -12.20 22.74
N ILE A 29 -4.53 -12.47 21.46
CA ILE A 29 -5.38 -11.67 20.60
C ILE A 29 -6.52 -12.60 20.17
N ARG A 30 -7.77 -12.16 20.37
CA ARG A 30 -8.94 -12.93 19.94
C ARG A 30 -9.50 -12.32 18.66
N LEU A 31 -9.63 -13.14 17.63
CA LEU A 31 -10.26 -12.73 16.38
C LEU A 31 -11.78 -12.62 16.58
N THR A 32 -12.39 -11.68 15.87
CA THR A 32 -13.85 -11.45 15.92
C THR A 32 -14.53 -12.02 14.68
N GLU A 33 -15.85 -12.20 14.75
CA GLU A 33 -16.66 -12.62 13.60
C GLU A 33 -16.56 -11.66 12.41
N ASN A 34 -16.36 -10.36 12.66
CA ASN A 34 -16.19 -9.36 11.59
C ASN A 34 -15.00 -9.68 10.69
N LEU A 35 -13.93 -10.27 11.24
CA LEU A 35 -12.78 -10.69 10.44
C LEU A 35 -13.14 -11.89 9.56
N PHE A 36 -13.93 -12.83 10.08
CA PHE A 36 -14.44 -13.95 9.29
C PHE A 36 -15.36 -13.45 8.17
N HIS A 37 -16.33 -12.58 8.47
CA HIS A 37 -17.18 -11.94 7.47
C HIS A 37 -16.37 -11.21 6.38
N LEU A 38 -15.28 -10.53 6.75
CA LEU A 38 -14.39 -9.89 5.77
C LEU A 38 -13.85 -10.90 4.76
N PHE A 39 -13.44 -12.09 5.20
CA PHE A 39 -12.89 -13.10 4.31
C PHE A 39 -13.94 -13.86 3.50
N TYR A 40 -15.12 -14.13 4.07
CA TYR A 40 -16.12 -14.99 3.45
C TYR A 40 -17.21 -14.24 2.66
N ASP A 41 -17.62 -13.05 3.11
CA ASP A 41 -18.71 -12.31 2.45
C ASP A 41 -18.20 -11.39 1.32
N PHE A 42 -16.90 -11.09 1.33
CA PHE A 42 -16.26 -10.16 0.39
C PHE A 42 -15.13 -10.81 -0.44
N ASP A 43 -15.32 -12.05 -0.88
CA ASP A 43 -14.34 -12.93 -1.57
C ASP A 43 -13.38 -12.21 -2.54
N HIS A 44 -13.89 -11.29 -3.37
CA HIS A 44 -13.06 -10.55 -4.34
C HIS A 44 -12.12 -9.50 -3.72
N VAL A 45 -12.49 -8.90 -2.60
CA VAL A 45 -11.65 -7.93 -1.86
C VAL A 45 -10.75 -8.65 -0.86
N ALA A 46 -11.29 -9.69 -0.21
CA ALA A 46 -10.57 -10.56 0.71
C ALA A 46 -9.38 -11.26 0.05
N SER A 47 -9.55 -11.71 -1.19
CA SER A 47 -8.48 -12.38 -1.94
C SER A 47 -7.29 -11.46 -2.26
N ASN A 48 -7.51 -10.15 -2.37
CA ASN A 48 -6.43 -9.17 -2.48
C ASN A 48 -5.70 -8.96 -1.14
N LEU A 49 -6.41 -9.06 0.00
CA LEU A 49 -5.87 -8.74 1.32
C LEU A 49 -4.63 -9.56 1.69
N SER A 50 -4.60 -10.83 1.33
CA SER A 50 -3.43 -11.69 1.56
C SER A 50 -2.22 -11.20 0.77
N GLN A 51 -2.38 -10.90 -0.52
CA GLN A 51 -1.27 -10.39 -1.34
C GLN A 51 -0.80 -9.00 -0.89
N GLU A 52 -1.72 -8.14 -0.47
CA GLU A 52 -1.41 -6.83 0.09
C GLU A 52 -0.61 -6.95 1.38
N THR A 53 -1.03 -7.84 2.28
CA THR A 53 -0.38 -8.08 3.56
C THR A 53 1.03 -8.61 3.37
N GLU A 54 1.19 -9.66 2.55
CA GLU A 54 2.50 -10.23 2.24
C GLU A 54 3.44 -9.22 1.58
N SER A 55 2.94 -8.43 0.64
CA SER A 55 3.77 -7.40 -0.02
C SER A 55 4.23 -6.32 0.95
N ARG A 56 3.38 -5.91 1.88
CA ARG A 56 3.75 -4.94 2.92
C ARG A 56 4.73 -5.53 3.92
N TRP A 57 4.59 -6.81 4.25
CA TRP A 57 5.54 -7.48 5.13
C TRP A 57 6.91 -7.64 4.47
N HIS A 58 6.97 -8.06 3.20
CA HIS A 58 8.21 -8.11 2.42
C HIS A 58 8.93 -6.75 2.37
N LEU A 59 8.21 -5.63 2.24
CA LEU A 59 8.82 -4.29 2.31
C LEU A 59 9.51 -4.04 3.66
N VAL A 60 8.86 -4.42 4.77
CA VAL A 60 9.41 -4.26 6.12
C VAL A 60 10.59 -5.19 6.36
N GLU A 61 10.47 -6.46 5.97
CA GLU A 61 11.53 -7.45 6.13
C GLU A 61 12.76 -7.08 5.31
N LYS A 62 12.59 -6.64 4.07
CA LYS A 62 13.71 -6.15 3.25
C LYS A 62 14.37 -4.93 3.85
N ALA A 63 13.61 -3.99 4.40
CA ALA A 63 14.19 -2.85 5.11
C ALA A 63 15.07 -3.29 6.29
N TRP A 64 14.65 -4.31 7.05
CA TRP A 64 15.44 -4.86 8.15
C TRP A 64 16.67 -5.64 7.68
N GLU A 65 16.53 -6.50 6.67
CA GLU A 65 17.62 -7.32 6.12
C GLU A 65 18.82 -6.47 5.68
N LEU A 66 18.54 -5.33 5.07
CA LEU A 66 19.57 -4.46 4.52
C LEU A 66 20.20 -3.54 5.56
N GLY A 67 19.66 -3.50 6.78
CA GLY A 67 20.13 -2.60 7.83
C GLY A 67 19.97 -1.11 7.48
N ILE A 68 19.17 -0.78 6.46
CA ILE A 68 19.00 0.58 5.97
C ILE A 68 17.99 1.30 6.87
N SER A 69 18.36 2.47 7.39
CA SER A 69 17.39 3.37 8.03
C SER A 69 16.24 3.64 7.05
N ARG A 70 14.98 3.59 7.50
CA ARG A 70 13.79 3.80 6.65
C ARG A 70 13.87 5.06 5.76
N ASN A 71 14.68 6.04 6.15
CA ASN A 71 14.90 7.30 5.44
C ASN A 71 15.87 7.21 4.24
N LEU A 72 16.60 6.10 4.07
CA LEU A 72 17.64 5.90 3.06
C LEU A 72 17.25 4.87 1.98
N ILE A 73 16.07 4.25 2.09
CA ILE A 73 15.60 3.27 1.10
C ILE A 73 14.96 4.02 -0.07
N ASP A 74 15.72 4.19 -1.16
CA ASP A 74 15.16 4.65 -2.44
C ASP A 74 14.50 3.47 -3.15
N VAL A 75 13.18 3.32 -2.94
CA VAL A 75 12.38 2.28 -3.61
C VAL A 75 12.03 2.75 -5.02
N GLU A 76 12.56 2.04 -6.00
CA GLU A 76 12.28 2.25 -7.42
C GLU A 76 11.24 1.23 -7.93
N TYR A 77 10.59 1.56 -9.04
CA TYR A 77 9.60 0.72 -9.70
C TYR A 77 10.06 0.35 -11.11
N ASP A 78 9.98 -0.94 -11.44
CA ASP A 78 10.28 -1.46 -12.77
C ASP A 78 9.01 -1.71 -13.58
N LYS A 79 8.87 -0.98 -14.68
CA LYS A 79 7.73 -1.08 -15.61
C LYS A 79 7.63 -2.42 -16.33
N ILE A 80 8.74 -3.15 -16.51
CA ILE A 80 8.71 -4.40 -17.28
C ILE A 80 8.20 -5.55 -16.42
N SER A 81 8.63 -5.59 -15.17
CA SER A 81 8.31 -6.69 -14.24
C SER A 81 7.20 -6.35 -13.25
N ASP A 82 6.77 -5.09 -13.20
CA ASP A 82 5.84 -4.55 -12.21
C ASP A 82 6.30 -4.69 -10.75
N LEU A 83 7.61 -4.79 -10.52
CA LEU A 83 8.20 -5.00 -9.20
C LEU A 83 8.72 -3.69 -8.60
N LEU A 84 8.53 -3.57 -7.29
CA LEU A 84 9.31 -2.65 -6.46
C LEU A 84 10.68 -3.26 -6.24
N PHE A 85 11.71 -2.44 -6.41
CA PHE A 85 13.09 -2.84 -6.20
C PHE A 85 13.89 -1.72 -5.56
N ILE A 86 15.07 -2.06 -5.08
CA ILE A 86 16.05 -1.12 -4.57
C ILE A 86 17.41 -1.43 -5.20
N LYS A 87 18.37 -0.53 -5.02
CA LYS A 87 19.79 -0.77 -5.31
C LYS A 87 20.54 -0.90 -3.99
N ASP A 88 21.37 -1.94 -3.87
CA ASP A 88 22.28 -2.08 -2.72
C ASP A 88 23.48 -1.12 -2.81
N ASP A 89 24.36 -1.11 -1.80
CA ASP A 89 25.57 -0.28 -1.75
C ASP A 89 26.54 -0.53 -2.93
N LYS A 90 26.35 -1.64 -3.66
CA LYS A 90 27.12 -2.01 -4.86
C LYS A 90 26.32 -1.75 -6.15
N TYR A 91 25.24 -0.98 -6.07
CA TYR A 91 24.32 -0.64 -7.16
C TYR A 91 23.63 -1.86 -7.80
N LYS A 92 23.58 -2.99 -7.10
CA LYS A 92 22.88 -4.19 -7.58
C LYS A 92 21.40 -4.09 -7.28
N ARG A 93 20.58 -4.39 -8.27
CA ARG A 93 19.12 -4.43 -8.13
C ARG A 93 18.68 -5.63 -7.27
N ILE A 94 17.83 -5.35 -6.30
CA ILE A 94 17.15 -6.35 -5.46
C ILE A 94 15.65 -6.11 -5.56
N ASN A 95 14.92 -7.08 -6.11
CA ASN A 95 13.45 -7.04 -6.14
C ASN A 95 12.90 -7.27 -4.73
N ILE A 96 11.85 -6.52 -4.36
CA ILE A 96 11.21 -6.61 -3.06
C ILE A 96 9.85 -7.30 -3.17
N THR A 97 8.90 -6.70 -3.88
CA THR A 97 7.55 -7.24 -4.04
C THR A 97 6.83 -6.65 -5.26
N SER A 98 5.67 -7.21 -5.62
CA SER A 98 4.77 -6.66 -6.63
C SER A 98 4.27 -5.27 -6.25
N SER A 99 4.34 -4.34 -7.20
CA SER A 99 3.88 -2.96 -7.01
C SER A 99 2.37 -2.88 -6.94
N ARG A 100 1.66 -3.70 -7.72
CA ARG A 100 0.20 -3.82 -7.66
C ARG A 100 -0.23 -4.16 -6.24
N SER A 101 0.34 -5.24 -5.70
CA SER A 101 -0.01 -5.77 -4.39
C SER A 101 0.39 -4.82 -3.25
N ALA A 102 1.54 -4.14 -3.35
CA ALA A 102 1.97 -3.16 -2.35
C ALA A 102 1.08 -1.89 -2.32
N LEU A 103 0.60 -1.44 -3.48
CA LEU A 103 -0.09 -0.16 -3.64
C LEU A 103 -1.62 -0.26 -3.57
N ASN A 104 -2.23 -1.43 -3.83
CA ASN A 104 -3.68 -1.60 -3.93
C ASN A 104 -4.45 -1.11 -2.70
N GLY A 105 -3.96 -1.42 -1.50
CA GLY A 105 -4.58 -1.01 -0.25
C GLY A 105 -4.64 0.51 -0.04
N TYR A 106 -3.69 1.29 -0.58
CA TYR A 106 -3.75 2.77 -0.53
C TYR A 106 -4.87 3.33 -1.40
N ARG A 107 -5.32 2.54 -2.37
CA ARG A 107 -6.35 2.91 -3.33
C ARG A 107 -7.70 2.28 -3.02
N LYS A 108 -7.80 1.59 -1.86
CA LYS A 108 -8.99 0.88 -1.41
C LYS A 108 -9.52 -0.11 -2.47
N GLY A 109 -8.61 -0.73 -3.23
CA GLY A 109 -8.97 -1.67 -4.29
C GLY A 109 -9.62 -1.04 -5.53
N ARG A 110 -9.46 0.27 -5.75
CA ARG A 110 -10.08 0.99 -6.88
C ARG A 110 -9.10 1.73 -7.78
N CYS A 111 -9.40 1.74 -9.08
CA CYS A 111 -8.65 2.48 -10.09
C CYS A 111 -8.66 3.99 -9.82
N PHE A 112 -7.53 4.67 -10.06
CA PHE A 112 -7.41 6.13 -9.83
C PHE A 112 -8.26 6.96 -10.75
N TYR A 113 -8.30 6.57 -12.00
CA TYR A 113 -8.86 7.40 -13.06
C TYR A 113 -10.37 7.21 -13.18
N CYS A 114 -10.87 5.99 -12.94
CA CYS A 114 -12.27 5.64 -13.16
C CYS A 114 -13.03 5.18 -11.90
N ALA A 115 -12.36 5.07 -10.75
CA ALA A 115 -12.95 4.62 -9.49
C ALA A 115 -13.67 3.26 -9.53
N ARG A 116 -13.46 2.46 -10.57
CA ARG A 116 -13.94 1.07 -10.65
C ARG A 116 -13.10 0.18 -9.73
N ASP A 117 -13.74 -0.85 -9.20
CA ASP A 117 -13.05 -1.89 -8.42
C ASP A 117 -12.06 -2.63 -9.32
N THR A 118 -10.95 -3.06 -8.72
CA THR A 118 -9.85 -3.69 -9.43
C THR A 118 -9.34 -4.92 -8.70
N SER A 119 -8.73 -5.83 -9.44
CA SER A 119 -8.06 -7.02 -8.91
C SER A 119 -6.55 -6.91 -9.04
N ILE A 120 -5.83 -7.49 -8.08
CA ILE A 120 -4.37 -7.70 -8.17
C ILE A 120 -4.02 -9.17 -8.40
N LEU A 121 -5.03 -10.05 -8.52
CA LEU A 121 -4.83 -11.46 -8.77
C LEU A 121 -4.47 -11.70 -10.25
N PRO A 122 -3.35 -12.40 -10.54
CA PRO A 122 -3.00 -12.75 -11.90
C PRO A 122 -4.12 -13.50 -12.62
N GLY A 123 -4.41 -13.10 -13.87
CA GLY A 123 -5.44 -13.73 -14.71
C GLY A 123 -6.86 -13.23 -14.47
N SER A 124 -7.07 -12.25 -13.60
CA SER A 124 -8.37 -11.57 -13.47
C SER A 124 -8.66 -10.66 -14.67
N ASP A 125 -9.92 -10.60 -15.12
CA ASP A 125 -10.36 -9.66 -16.15
C ASP A 125 -10.25 -8.20 -15.70
N GLU A 126 -10.30 -7.95 -14.38
CA GLU A 126 -10.16 -6.63 -13.77
C GLU A 126 -8.74 -6.39 -13.22
N LEU A 127 -7.74 -7.07 -13.79
CA LEU A 127 -6.34 -6.90 -13.38
C LEU A 127 -5.90 -5.44 -13.58
N VAL A 128 -5.47 -4.82 -12.49
CA VAL A 128 -5.03 -3.42 -12.52
C VAL A 128 -3.63 -3.27 -13.08
N ASP A 129 -3.36 -2.18 -13.79
CA ASP A 129 -2.00 -1.78 -14.17
C ASP A 129 -1.44 -0.70 -13.24
N VAL A 130 -0.11 -0.67 -13.12
CA VAL A 130 0.60 0.34 -12.34
C VAL A 130 1.09 1.43 -13.28
N ASP A 131 0.56 2.63 -13.08
CA ASP A 131 0.92 3.80 -13.88
C ASP A 131 1.76 4.80 -13.08
N HIS A 132 2.60 5.53 -13.81
CA HIS A 132 3.32 6.66 -13.24
C HIS A 132 2.43 7.90 -13.30
N PHE A 133 2.04 8.42 -12.13
CA PHE A 133 1.25 9.65 -12.05
C PHE A 133 1.89 10.82 -12.81
N PHE A 134 3.23 10.90 -12.80
CA PHE A 134 3.98 11.79 -13.68
C PHE A 134 4.70 10.98 -14.77
N PRO A 135 4.54 11.36 -16.05
CA PRO A 135 5.32 10.76 -17.14
C PRO A 135 6.80 10.76 -16.81
N HIS A 136 7.50 9.65 -17.09
CA HIS A 136 8.92 9.51 -16.75
C HIS A 136 9.79 10.65 -17.30
N ILE A 137 9.45 11.14 -18.50
CA ILE A 137 10.13 12.27 -19.16
C ILE A 137 10.02 13.57 -18.37
N LEU A 138 8.98 13.72 -17.54
CA LEU A 138 8.73 14.92 -16.72
C LEU A 138 9.29 14.82 -15.30
N LYS A 139 9.84 13.66 -14.87
CA LYS A 139 10.44 13.50 -13.54
C LYS A 139 11.48 14.60 -13.21
N PRO A 140 12.38 15.01 -14.11
CA PRO A 140 13.36 16.07 -13.82
C PRO A 140 12.73 17.43 -13.53
N ASP A 141 11.54 17.70 -14.07
CA ASP A 141 10.86 18.98 -13.90
C ASP A 141 9.96 18.97 -12.68
N VAL A 142 9.29 17.85 -12.37
CA VAL A 142 8.50 17.68 -11.14
C VAL A 142 9.34 17.96 -9.89
N ALA A 143 10.60 17.53 -9.86
CA ALA A 143 11.52 17.81 -8.74
C ALA A 143 11.82 19.31 -8.55
N LYS A 144 11.67 20.12 -9.61
CA LYS A 144 11.90 21.58 -9.58
C LYS A 144 10.64 22.37 -9.19
N VAL A 145 9.46 21.81 -9.45
CA VAL A 145 8.16 22.50 -9.24
C VAL A 145 7.47 22.05 -7.94
N GLY A 146 7.87 20.92 -7.36
CA GLY A 146 7.31 20.36 -6.13
C GLY A 146 7.77 21.07 -4.85
N CYS A 147 6.84 21.79 -4.21
CA CYS A 147 6.90 22.36 -2.87
C CYS A 147 8.07 23.31 -2.54
N ARG A 148 7.77 24.61 -2.33
CA ARG A 148 8.68 25.53 -1.64
C ARG A 148 8.82 25.14 -0.17
N ARG A 149 9.73 24.22 0.14
CA ARG A 149 10.60 24.23 1.32
C ARG A 149 11.52 23.01 1.27
N SER A 150 12.79 23.27 1.48
CA SER A 150 13.87 22.35 1.82
C SER A 150 13.42 21.12 2.62
N CYS A 151 13.10 20.02 1.92
CA CYS A 151 13.32 18.69 2.45
C CYS A 151 14.72 18.29 1.95
N GLN A 152 15.73 18.65 2.73
CA GLN A 152 17.06 18.09 2.59
C GLN A 152 16.97 16.64 3.08
N TYR A 153 17.25 15.69 2.17
CA TYR A 153 17.68 14.35 2.53
C TYR A 153 19.17 14.39 2.87
#